data_AF-W8C926-F1
#
_entry.id   AF-W8C926-F1
#
_cell.length_a   1.000
_cell.length_b   1.000
_cell.length_c   1.000
_cell.angle_alpha   90.00
_cell.angle_beta   90.00
_cell.angle_gamma   90.00
#
_symmetry.space_group_name_H-M   'P 1'
#
loop_
_entity.id
_entity.type
_entity.pdbx_description
1 polymer ?
#
loop_
_entity_poly.entity_id
_entity_poly.type
_entity_poly.pdbx_seq_one_letter_code
_entity_poly.pdbx_strand_id
1 'polypeptide(L)'
;MATASLITTIKTTTKTEDMQTIQINLPKEYKQQQEILANYRNENNWLWRTYRGPHIHTHTCTLHLSSAIYWLLVTTLLTLSASYSHADYYNNGGSHWPPPPSPPLQPIPPPAGIIPNVTCIAHDTKFTCDCQYVNQRLQLPHLIGYVFQVEISNCRSLTIEANALEDTQGLRKITFKNVENLILNKYALAFPRYASNTPLIIEFERVNFELIDSHAINGNIEEISFIGGRIDVIHPFGFTTLKDRAILLKMDNVLVKRIEPQAFKKFAVEQLEIRNCIFNTNVPSKAFYELEVLNALRIHNNQFQEVHSHAFSFKIVSKLSITENYFAAIDAEWIEAYVRESVLIRDNYFGLTSPIAFQGIHLHRDYTHSELLELQFNNNTIHLPIETRPLEFNDRFALNIKQLRYENTYGCSELDAAQKPPIPKQTFFRNNVDNIYVLAKAPKAPLATPATGRALIPSPNNDFVLLNKYIETNCQPRSYLIYILLGVLLLLLVLLLIGGIVWLQVAKRRKKRKLDVVMPEPRTYKETQIVYQIENAGLLKTDL
;
A
#
# COMPACT_ATOMS: atom_id res chain seq x y z
N MET A 1 -67.64 -30.81 -22.99
CA MET A 1 -66.82 -29.98 -22.07
C MET A 1 -66.22 -28.85 -22.87
N ALA A 2 -66.34 -27.64 -22.34
CA ALA A 2 -66.32 -26.38 -23.07
C ALA A 2 -64.95 -25.97 -23.62
N THR A 3 -65.03 -25.36 -24.81
CA THR A 3 -64.03 -24.62 -25.59
C THR A 3 -63.74 -23.23 -25.01
N ALA A 4 -62.48 -22.78 -25.09
CA ALA A 4 -62.12 -21.40 -25.45
C ALA A 4 -60.59 -21.28 -25.63
N SER A 5 -60.14 -21.02 -26.87
CA SER A 5 -58.81 -20.54 -27.20
C SER A 5 -58.97 -19.12 -27.75
N LEU A 6 -58.34 -18.14 -27.11
CA LEU A 6 -58.41 -16.73 -27.47
C LEU A 6 -57.19 -16.39 -28.35
N ILE A 7 -57.44 -16.11 -29.63
CA ILE A 7 -56.46 -15.54 -30.56
C ILE A 7 -56.63 -14.02 -30.52
N THR A 8 -55.59 -13.29 -30.14
CA THR A 8 -55.59 -11.82 -30.14
C THR A 8 -54.70 -11.33 -31.29
N THR A 9 -55.35 -10.71 -32.28
CA THR A 9 -54.71 -10.09 -33.46
C THR A 9 -54.23 -8.70 -33.08
N ILE A 10 -52.90 -8.47 -33.09
CA ILE A 10 -52.32 -7.12 -32.92
C ILE A 10 -52.20 -6.47 -34.30
N LYS A 11 -52.88 -5.34 -34.46
CA LYS A 11 -52.90 -4.48 -35.64
C LYS A 11 -51.82 -3.40 -35.46
N THR A 12 -50.80 -3.43 -36.31
CA THR A 12 -49.74 -2.41 -36.37
C THR A 12 -50.19 -1.24 -37.25
N THR A 13 -50.27 -0.05 -36.67
CA THR A 13 -50.43 1.22 -37.39
C THR A 13 -49.15 2.03 -37.23
N THR A 14 -48.40 2.17 -38.33
CA THR A 14 -47.25 3.06 -38.46
C THR A 14 -47.74 4.48 -38.72
N LYS A 15 -47.29 5.43 -37.89
CA LYS A 15 -47.48 6.87 -38.11
C LYS A 15 -46.12 7.55 -38.03
N THR A 16 -45.69 8.08 -39.16
CA THR A 16 -44.50 8.90 -39.37
C THR A 16 -44.78 10.32 -38.88
N GLU A 17 -43.98 10.85 -37.96
CA GLU A 17 -44.01 12.26 -37.57
C GLU A 17 -42.59 12.86 -37.60
N ASP A 18 -42.57 14.13 -38.01
CA ASP A 18 -41.44 14.92 -38.47
C ASP A 18 -40.46 15.35 -37.37
N MET A 19 -39.18 15.46 -37.77
CA MET A 19 -38.05 15.79 -36.91
C MET A 19 -37.90 17.32 -36.77
N GLN A 20 -38.36 17.88 -35.65
CA GLN A 20 -38.02 19.25 -35.23
C GLN A 20 -36.70 19.27 -34.42
N THR A 21 -35.86 20.25 -34.75
CA THR A 21 -34.53 20.49 -34.18
C THR A 21 -34.64 21.01 -32.74
N ILE A 22 -34.18 20.22 -31.77
CA ILE A 22 -34.09 20.63 -30.36
C ILE A 22 -32.69 21.21 -30.11
N GLN A 23 -32.62 22.52 -29.84
CA GLN A 23 -31.47 23.15 -29.20
C GLN A 23 -31.46 22.78 -27.71
N ILE A 24 -30.49 21.97 -27.31
CA ILE A 24 -30.28 21.57 -25.91
C ILE A 24 -29.39 22.63 -25.26
N ASN A 25 -29.98 23.46 -24.40
CA ASN A 25 -29.23 24.28 -23.43
C ASN A 25 -28.66 23.34 -22.34
N LEU A 26 -27.34 23.27 -22.23
CA LEU A 26 -26.68 22.52 -21.16
C LEU A 26 -26.90 23.20 -19.79
N PRO A 27 -27.13 22.44 -18.69
CA PRO A 27 -27.36 23.01 -17.37
C PRO A 27 -26.08 23.58 -16.74
N LYS A 28 -26.26 24.63 -15.93
CA LYS A 28 -25.22 25.36 -15.18
C LYS A 28 -24.39 24.52 -14.19
N GLU A 29 -24.75 23.25 -13.97
CA GLU A 29 -24.07 22.32 -13.05
C GLU A 29 -22.64 21.93 -13.49
N TYR A 30 -22.33 22.03 -14.78
CA TYR A 30 -21.01 21.62 -15.28
C TYR A 30 -19.87 22.57 -14.88
N LYS A 31 -20.17 23.84 -14.60
CA LYS A 31 -19.17 24.81 -14.13
C LYS A 31 -18.80 24.62 -12.66
N GLN A 32 -19.75 24.17 -11.84
CA GLN A 32 -19.52 23.96 -10.41
C GLN A 32 -18.69 22.69 -10.14
N GLN A 33 -18.84 21.65 -10.98
CA GLN A 33 -17.98 20.46 -10.93
C GLN A 33 -16.53 20.72 -11.36
N GLN A 34 -16.28 21.66 -12.28
CA GLN A 34 -14.91 22.02 -12.69
C GLN A 34 -14.16 22.83 -11.62
N GLU A 35 -14.85 23.67 -10.83
CA GLU A 35 -14.23 24.36 -9.69
C GLU A 35 -13.90 23.42 -8.53
N ILE A 36 -14.72 22.39 -8.30
CA ILE A 36 -14.44 21.34 -7.29
C ILE A 36 -13.24 20.48 -7.70
N LEU A 37 -13.11 20.12 -8.97
CA LEU A 37 -11.96 19.37 -9.48
C LEU A 37 -10.66 20.19 -9.53
N ALA A 38 -10.75 21.51 -9.69
CA ALA A 38 -9.60 22.42 -9.62
C ALA A 38 -9.07 22.56 -8.19
N ASN A 39 -9.94 22.54 -7.17
CA ASN A 39 -9.53 22.56 -5.76
C ASN A 39 -8.91 21.23 -5.31
N TYR A 40 -9.43 20.09 -5.79
CA TYR A 40 -8.87 18.77 -5.45
C TYR A 40 -7.46 18.53 -6.03
N ARG A 41 -7.11 19.22 -7.12
CA ARG A 41 -5.77 19.12 -7.73
C ARG A 41 -4.68 19.82 -6.91
N ASN A 42 -5.04 20.74 -6.02
CA ASN A 42 -4.09 21.45 -5.18
C ASN A 42 -3.80 20.75 -3.84
N GLU A 43 -4.69 19.87 -3.35
CA GLU A 43 -4.48 19.12 -2.09
C GLU A 43 -3.60 17.86 -2.27
N ASN A 44 -3.53 17.29 -3.48
CA ASN A 44 -2.76 16.06 -3.75
C ASN A 44 -1.27 16.27 -4.08
N ASN A 45 -0.71 17.45 -3.78
CA ASN A 45 0.70 17.77 -3.97
C ASN A 45 1.57 17.49 -2.72
N TRP A 46 1.08 16.69 -1.77
CA TRP A 46 1.75 16.46 -0.48
C TRP A 46 3.02 15.58 -0.56
N LEU A 47 3.23 14.85 -1.66
CA LEU A 47 4.30 13.85 -1.79
C LEU A 47 5.62 14.40 -2.37
N TRP A 48 5.72 15.69 -2.68
CA TRP A 48 6.95 16.29 -3.24
C TRP A 48 7.55 17.46 -2.43
N ARG A 49 7.12 17.71 -1.19
CA ARG A 49 7.73 18.75 -0.33
C ARG A 49 7.89 18.33 1.13
N THR A 50 8.88 17.51 1.44
CA THR A 50 9.41 17.38 2.82
C THR A 50 10.86 16.87 2.85
N TYR A 51 11.77 17.64 2.26
CA TYR A 51 13.18 17.70 2.68
C TYR A 51 13.61 19.17 2.72
N ARG A 52 13.14 19.89 3.74
CA ARG A 52 13.70 21.12 4.29
C ARG A 52 12.92 21.40 5.58
N GLY A 53 13.56 21.10 6.71
CA GLY A 53 12.96 21.30 8.02
C GLY A 53 12.74 22.78 8.34
N PRO A 54 11.81 23.08 9.26
CA PRO A 54 11.83 24.34 9.98
C PRO A 54 12.09 24.14 11.48
N HIS A 55 12.72 25.18 12.03
CA HIS A 55 13.09 25.40 13.41
C HIS A 55 11.98 25.09 14.42
N ILE A 56 12.41 24.41 15.48
CA ILE A 56 11.67 24.15 16.71
C ILE A 56 11.60 25.44 17.55
N HIS A 57 10.38 25.88 17.88
CA HIS A 57 10.14 26.77 19.02
C HIS A 57 9.59 25.93 20.19
N THR A 58 10.46 25.62 21.16
CA THR A 58 10.07 25.03 22.44
C THR A 58 9.78 26.14 23.45
N HIS A 59 8.55 26.16 23.96
CA HIS A 59 8.22 26.85 25.21
C HIS A 59 8.81 26.07 26.39
N THR A 60 9.69 26.72 27.13
CA THR A 60 10.36 26.22 28.33
C THR A 60 9.44 26.31 29.56
N CYS A 61 9.08 25.16 30.14
CA CYS A 61 8.65 25.05 31.54
C CYS A 61 9.89 24.86 32.42
N THR A 62 10.11 25.82 33.32
CA THR A 62 11.24 25.89 34.26
C THR A 62 11.07 24.92 35.42
N LEU A 63 11.94 23.89 35.49
CA LEU A 63 12.22 23.13 36.71
C LEU A 63 13.69 23.37 37.07
N HIS A 64 13.88 24.18 38.11
CA HIS A 64 15.18 24.55 38.68
C HIS A 64 15.78 23.33 39.41
N LEU A 65 16.63 22.55 38.74
CA LEU A 65 17.59 21.66 39.41
C LEU A 65 18.98 21.79 38.76
N SER A 66 19.88 22.40 39.53
CA SER A 66 21.35 22.49 39.41
C SER A 66 21.95 22.77 38.02
N SER A 67 22.09 24.06 37.68
CA SER A 67 22.92 24.51 36.55
C SER A 67 24.41 24.10 36.68
N ALA A 68 24.89 23.81 37.89
CA ALA A 68 26.28 23.43 38.14
C ALA A 68 26.66 22.07 37.52
N ILE A 69 25.75 21.10 37.47
CA ILE A 69 26.04 19.77 36.90
C ILE A 69 26.02 19.82 35.37
N TYR A 70 25.12 20.64 34.80
CA TYR A 70 25.03 20.85 33.35
C TYR A 70 26.27 21.56 32.80
N TRP A 71 26.77 22.58 33.51
CA TRP A 71 28.01 23.26 33.11
C TRP A 71 29.24 22.33 33.16
N LEU A 72 29.33 21.45 34.16
CA LEU A 72 30.44 20.48 34.29
C LEU A 72 30.44 19.42 33.17
N LEU A 73 29.26 18.96 32.75
CA LEU A 73 29.10 18.02 31.63
C LEU A 73 29.36 18.68 30.27
N VAL A 74 28.92 19.92 30.07
CA VAL A 74 29.15 20.66 28.83
C VAL A 74 30.62 21.05 28.66
N THR A 75 31.31 21.43 29.75
CA THR A 75 32.75 21.74 29.69
C THR A 75 33.61 20.50 29.42
N THR A 76 33.24 19.33 29.94
CA THR A 76 34.00 18.09 29.71
C THR A 76 33.82 17.54 28.29
N LEU A 77 32.64 17.74 27.68
CA LEU A 77 32.37 17.39 26.28
C LEU A 77 33.04 18.34 25.27
N LEU A 78 33.17 19.63 25.58
CA LEU A 78 33.85 20.61 24.72
C LEU A 78 35.38 20.49 24.72
N THR A 79 35.98 19.95 25.78
CA THR A 79 37.43 19.70 25.83
C THR A 79 37.86 18.45 25.06
N LEU A 80 36.93 17.57 24.67
CA LEU A 80 37.22 16.33 23.94
C LEU A 80 37.04 16.45 22.41
N SER A 81 36.49 17.55 21.90
CA SER A 81 36.22 17.75 20.46
C SER A 81 37.20 18.69 19.75
N ALA A 82 38.19 19.25 20.46
CA ALA A 82 39.18 20.17 19.89
C ALA A 82 40.49 19.44 19.50
N SER A 83 40.43 18.48 18.59
CA SER A 83 41.62 17.91 17.93
C SER A 83 41.22 17.17 16.65
N TYR A 84 40.83 17.87 15.58
CA TYR A 84 40.99 17.38 14.20
C TYR A 84 40.63 18.51 13.21
N SER A 85 41.60 19.37 12.90
CA SER A 85 41.58 20.10 11.63
C SER A 85 43.01 20.42 11.16
N HIS A 86 43.39 19.78 10.06
CA HIS A 86 44.41 20.19 9.09
C HIS A 86 43.96 19.53 7.78
N ALA A 87 43.37 20.26 6.83
CA ALA A 87 43.97 21.13 5.81
C ALA A 87 44.62 20.34 4.66
N ASP A 88 44.12 20.57 3.43
CA ASP A 88 44.83 20.70 2.14
C ASP A 88 43.76 21.02 1.06
N TYR A 89 43.58 22.27 0.62
CA TYR A 89 44.26 23.04 -0.45
C TYR A 89 44.14 22.48 -1.90
N TYR A 90 43.43 23.26 -2.74
CA TYR A 90 43.45 23.44 -4.21
C TYR A 90 43.43 22.22 -5.15
N ASN A 91 42.46 22.21 -6.10
CA ASN A 91 42.77 22.50 -7.51
C ASN A 91 41.50 22.65 -8.38
N ASN A 92 41.32 23.83 -8.99
CA ASN A 92 40.39 24.05 -10.09
C ASN A 92 41.14 23.74 -11.39
N GLY A 93 40.90 22.55 -11.95
CA GLY A 93 41.46 22.12 -13.23
C GLY A 93 40.35 21.70 -14.18
N GLY A 94 40.02 22.58 -15.14
CA GLY A 94 39.15 22.26 -16.26
C GLY A 94 39.83 21.26 -17.19
N SER A 95 39.24 20.08 -17.33
CA SER A 95 39.57 19.11 -18.38
C SER A 95 38.47 19.12 -19.44
N HIS A 96 38.81 19.64 -20.63
CA HIS A 96 38.08 19.35 -21.86
C HIS A 96 38.15 17.85 -22.12
N TRP A 97 37.00 17.17 -22.02
CA TRP A 97 36.82 15.83 -22.55
C TRP A 97 36.42 15.95 -24.02
N PRO A 98 37.09 15.27 -24.96
CA PRO A 98 36.56 15.14 -26.30
C PRO A 98 35.21 14.39 -26.25
N PRO A 99 34.28 14.70 -27.17
CA PRO A 99 33.02 13.97 -27.24
C PRO A 99 33.29 12.46 -27.39
N PRO A 100 32.47 11.60 -26.77
CA PRO A 100 32.61 10.16 -26.94
C PRO A 100 32.50 9.80 -28.43
N PRO A 101 33.27 8.81 -28.91
CA PRO A 101 33.17 8.35 -30.28
C PRO A 101 31.73 7.92 -30.55
N SER A 102 31.18 8.40 -31.66
CA SER A 102 29.89 7.97 -32.18
C SER A 102 29.85 6.44 -32.18
N PRO A 103 28.76 5.83 -31.67
CA PRO A 103 28.61 4.38 -31.73
C PRO A 103 28.76 3.93 -33.19
N PRO A 104 29.43 2.80 -33.45
CA PRO A 104 29.54 2.26 -34.81
C PRO A 104 28.13 2.20 -35.40
N LEU A 105 28.00 2.76 -36.61
CA LEU A 105 26.79 2.69 -37.43
C LEU A 105 26.24 1.27 -37.30
N GLN A 106 25.10 1.15 -36.61
CA GLN A 106 24.40 -0.11 -36.54
C GLN A 106 24.19 -0.59 -37.97
N PRO A 107 24.44 -1.87 -38.27
CA PRO A 107 24.19 -2.41 -39.59
C PRO A 107 22.77 -2.02 -40.00
N ILE A 108 22.69 -1.38 -41.16
CA ILE A 108 21.44 -1.01 -41.81
C ILE A 108 20.51 -2.22 -41.69
N PRO A 109 19.32 -2.09 -41.06
CA PRO A 109 18.42 -3.23 -40.93
C PRO A 109 18.21 -3.82 -42.32
N PRO A 110 18.27 -5.16 -42.46
CA PRO A 110 18.07 -5.79 -43.75
C PRO A 110 16.78 -5.25 -44.37
N PRO A 111 16.78 -4.97 -45.69
CA PRO A 111 15.62 -4.43 -46.39
C PRO A 111 14.40 -5.25 -46.01
N ALA A 112 13.29 -4.56 -45.68
CA ALA A 112 12.05 -5.14 -45.15
C ALA A 112 11.69 -6.44 -45.88
N GLY A 113 12.17 -7.54 -45.32
CA GLY A 113 11.96 -8.86 -45.88
C GLY A 113 10.49 -9.16 -45.75
N ILE A 114 9.87 -9.64 -46.82
CA ILE A 114 8.49 -10.10 -46.81
C ILE A 114 8.39 -11.15 -45.68
N ILE A 115 7.62 -10.84 -44.64
CA ILE A 115 7.40 -11.76 -43.51
C ILE A 115 6.59 -12.93 -44.06
N PRO A 116 7.08 -14.19 -43.95
CA PRO A 116 6.35 -15.33 -44.46
C PRO A 116 5.03 -15.54 -43.72
N ASN A 117 3.98 -15.93 -44.43
CA ASN A 117 2.70 -16.26 -43.85
C ASN A 117 2.70 -17.69 -43.27
N VAL A 118 1.99 -17.90 -42.16
CA VAL A 118 1.70 -19.25 -41.66
C VAL A 118 0.75 -19.99 -42.61
N THR A 119 0.96 -21.30 -42.76
CA THR A 119 0.05 -22.17 -43.52
C THR A 119 -1.17 -22.52 -42.69
N CYS A 120 -2.36 -22.15 -43.17
CA CYS A 120 -3.64 -22.48 -42.56
C CYS A 120 -4.42 -23.45 -43.45
N ILE A 121 -4.87 -24.56 -42.88
CA ILE A 121 -5.67 -25.58 -43.56
C ILE A 121 -7.12 -25.44 -43.09
N ALA A 122 -8.04 -25.30 -44.04
CA ALA A 122 -9.47 -25.36 -43.77
C ALA A 122 -9.92 -26.83 -43.73
N HIS A 123 -10.59 -27.23 -42.65
CA HIS A 123 -11.29 -28.50 -42.57
C HIS A 123 -12.69 -28.26 -42.02
N ASP A 124 -13.71 -28.63 -42.78
CA ASP A 124 -15.13 -28.34 -42.50
C ASP A 124 -15.36 -26.85 -42.22
N THR A 125 -15.54 -26.50 -40.95
CA THR A 125 -15.83 -25.16 -40.46
C THR A 125 -14.77 -24.66 -39.49
N LYS A 126 -13.56 -25.23 -39.59
CA LYS A 126 -12.42 -24.89 -38.75
C LYS A 126 -11.18 -24.58 -39.60
N PHE A 127 -10.52 -23.46 -39.31
CA PHE A 127 -9.15 -23.22 -39.77
C PHE A 127 -8.16 -23.74 -38.72
N THR A 128 -7.17 -24.51 -39.16
CA THR A 128 -6.02 -24.91 -38.33
C THR A 128 -4.75 -24.34 -38.95
N CYS A 129 -4.08 -23.44 -38.23
CA CYS A 129 -2.83 -22.81 -38.62
C CYS A 129 -1.72 -23.34 -37.71
N ASP A 130 -0.83 -24.17 -38.23
CA ASP A 130 0.31 -24.72 -37.48
C ASP A 130 1.61 -24.11 -38.02
N CYS A 131 2.36 -23.44 -37.14
CA CYS A 131 3.65 -22.82 -37.46
C CYS A 131 4.83 -23.81 -37.43
N GLN A 132 4.62 -25.05 -36.99
CA GLN A 132 5.62 -26.12 -36.91
C GLN A 132 6.90 -25.73 -36.14
N TYR A 133 6.80 -24.80 -35.18
CA TYR A 133 7.92 -24.21 -34.44
C TYR A 133 9.05 -23.69 -35.34
N VAL A 134 8.75 -23.18 -36.54
CA VAL A 134 9.76 -22.60 -37.43
C VAL A 134 10.41 -21.38 -36.77
N ASN A 135 11.75 -21.30 -36.84
CA ASN A 135 12.56 -20.22 -36.27
C ASN A 135 12.53 -18.94 -37.12
N GLN A 136 11.35 -18.55 -37.57
CA GLN A 136 11.12 -17.34 -38.36
C GLN A 136 9.89 -16.64 -37.80
N ARG A 137 9.86 -15.31 -37.92
CA ARG A 137 8.67 -14.54 -37.62
C ARG A 137 7.65 -14.82 -38.71
N LEU A 138 6.50 -15.34 -38.32
CA LEU A 138 5.39 -15.64 -39.22
C LEU A 138 4.30 -14.58 -39.07
N GLN A 139 3.56 -14.36 -40.15
CA GLN A 139 2.37 -13.52 -40.14
C GLN A 139 1.12 -14.38 -40.32
N LEU A 140 0.05 -14.08 -39.58
CA LEU A 140 -1.26 -14.69 -39.87
C LEU A 140 -1.77 -14.13 -41.20
N PRO A 141 -2.02 -14.97 -42.23
CA PRO A 141 -2.60 -14.50 -43.47
C PRO A 141 -4.03 -14.00 -43.23
N HIS A 142 -4.51 -13.15 -44.13
CA HIS A 142 -5.91 -12.75 -44.15
C HIS A 142 -6.81 -13.96 -44.40
N LEU A 143 -7.64 -14.32 -43.41
CA LEU A 143 -8.54 -15.47 -43.50
C LEU A 143 -9.89 -15.03 -44.07
N ILE A 144 -10.39 -15.79 -45.05
CA ILE A 144 -11.63 -15.48 -45.78
C ILE A 144 -12.52 -16.73 -45.77
N GLY A 145 -13.83 -16.53 -45.60
CA GLY A 145 -14.84 -17.58 -45.79
C GLY A 145 -15.65 -17.90 -44.53
N TYR A 146 -16.46 -18.95 -44.61
CA TYR A 146 -17.39 -19.34 -43.55
C TYR A 146 -16.74 -20.34 -42.58
N VAL A 147 -16.36 -19.87 -41.40
CA VAL A 147 -15.62 -20.66 -40.40
C VAL A 147 -16.13 -20.34 -39.00
N PHE A 148 -16.41 -21.38 -38.21
CA PHE A 148 -16.86 -21.27 -36.82
C PHE A 148 -15.69 -21.23 -35.82
N GLN A 149 -14.56 -21.86 -36.15
CA GLN A 149 -13.41 -21.97 -35.25
C GLN A 149 -12.07 -21.73 -35.95
N VAL A 150 -11.18 -20.97 -35.31
CA VAL A 150 -9.78 -20.83 -35.73
C VAL A 150 -8.89 -21.37 -34.61
N GLU A 151 -7.99 -22.29 -34.94
CA GLU A 151 -6.94 -22.76 -34.03
C GLU A 151 -5.57 -22.43 -34.61
N ILE A 152 -4.78 -21.68 -33.86
CA ILE A 152 -3.42 -21.27 -34.24
C ILE A 152 -2.46 -21.85 -33.21
N SER A 153 -1.50 -22.66 -33.64
CA SER A 153 -0.65 -23.41 -32.72
C SER A 153 0.82 -23.51 -33.12
N ASN A 154 1.64 -23.80 -32.10
CA ASN A 154 3.05 -24.18 -32.23
C ASN A 154 3.91 -23.13 -32.94
N CYS A 155 3.70 -21.85 -32.63
CA CYS A 155 4.40 -20.73 -33.26
C CYS A 155 5.52 -20.20 -32.38
N ARG A 156 6.74 -20.13 -32.92
CA ARG A 156 7.85 -19.48 -32.21
C ARG A 156 7.70 -17.97 -32.19
N SER A 157 7.32 -17.38 -33.32
CA SER A 157 7.01 -15.95 -33.42
C SER A 157 5.88 -15.74 -34.42
N LEU A 158 4.80 -15.10 -33.98
CA LEU A 158 3.61 -14.83 -34.77
C LEU A 158 3.22 -13.35 -34.63
N THR A 159 2.98 -12.70 -35.75
CA THR A 159 2.40 -11.36 -35.81
C THR A 159 1.04 -11.44 -36.47
N ILE A 160 0.04 -10.82 -35.85
CA ILE A 160 -1.29 -10.66 -36.42
C ILE A 160 -1.44 -9.19 -36.78
N GLU A 161 -1.50 -8.94 -38.08
CA GLU A 161 -1.75 -7.61 -38.63
C GLU A 161 -3.21 -7.23 -38.51
N ALA A 162 -3.49 -5.93 -38.69
CA ALA A 162 -4.84 -5.40 -38.66
C ALA A 162 -5.78 -6.18 -39.58
N ASN A 163 -6.99 -6.44 -39.09
CA ASN A 163 -8.10 -6.99 -39.87
C ASN A 163 -7.87 -8.39 -40.48
N ALA A 164 -6.89 -9.16 -39.98
CA ALA A 164 -6.60 -10.50 -40.51
C ALA A 164 -7.78 -11.49 -40.50
N LEU A 165 -8.84 -11.18 -39.74
CA LEU A 165 -10.06 -11.98 -39.60
C LEU A 165 -11.32 -11.24 -40.08
N GLU A 166 -11.19 -10.08 -40.73
CA GLU A 166 -12.32 -9.21 -41.10
C GLU A 166 -13.30 -9.92 -42.06
N ASP A 167 -12.81 -10.73 -43.00
CA ASP A 167 -13.66 -11.42 -43.98
C ASP A 167 -14.11 -12.83 -43.55
N THR A 168 -13.90 -13.18 -42.27
CA THR A 168 -14.40 -14.45 -41.71
C THR A 168 -15.86 -14.32 -41.28
N GLN A 169 -16.71 -15.23 -41.76
CA GLN A 169 -18.14 -15.25 -41.45
C GLN A 169 -18.46 -16.41 -40.50
N GLY A 170 -19.31 -16.15 -39.50
CA GLY A 170 -19.76 -17.17 -38.54
C GLY A 170 -18.74 -17.52 -37.45
N LEU A 171 -17.61 -16.82 -37.35
CA LEU A 171 -16.58 -17.10 -36.37
C LEU A 171 -17.12 -16.98 -34.95
N ARG A 172 -16.86 -18.00 -34.13
CA ARG A 172 -17.33 -18.08 -32.74
C ARG A 172 -16.20 -18.34 -31.75
N LYS A 173 -15.16 -19.07 -32.15
CA LYS A 173 -14.05 -19.42 -31.26
C LYS A 173 -12.70 -19.26 -31.92
N ILE A 174 -11.77 -18.63 -31.23
CA ILE A 174 -10.36 -18.54 -31.64
C ILE A 174 -9.52 -19.08 -30.49
N THR A 175 -8.62 -20.01 -30.80
CA THR A 175 -7.71 -20.59 -29.81
C THR A 175 -6.27 -20.46 -30.27
N PHE A 176 -5.44 -19.86 -29.44
CA PHE A 176 -3.99 -19.79 -29.61
C PHE A 176 -3.34 -20.78 -28.64
N LYS A 177 -2.48 -21.67 -29.14
CA LYS A 177 -1.79 -22.67 -28.31
C LYS A 177 -0.29 -22.68 -28.55
N ASN A 178 0.50 -22.62 -27.50
CA ASN A 178 1.97 -22.73 -27.59
C ASN A 178 2.58 -21.70 -28.55
N VAL A 179 2.31 -20.42 -28.30
CA VAL A 179 2.89 -19.33 -29.09
C VAL A 179 3.95 -18.63 -28.25
N GLU A 180 5.23 -18.79 -28.58
CA GLU A 180 6.34 -18.29 -27.76
C GLU A 180 6.52 -16.77 -27.83
N ASN A 181 6.07 -16.14 -28.91
CA ASN A 181 6.10 -14.70 -29.08
C ASN A 181 4.94 -14.28 -30.01
N LEU A 182 3.90 -13.68 -29.43
CA LEU A 182 2.74 -13.15 -30.13
C LEU A 182 2.75 -11.61 -30.09
N ILE A 183 2.60 -11.01 -31.26
CA ILE A 183 2.36 -9.58 -31.42
C ILE A 183 0.97 -9.40 -32.01
N LEU A 184 0.10 -8.74 -31.25
CA LEU A 184 -1.21 -8.30 -31.72
C LEU A 184 -1.14 -6.81 -32.03
N ASN A 185 -1.07 -6.46 -33.32
CA ASN A 185 -1.14 -5.07 -33.74
C ASN A 185 -2.55 -4.51 -33.55
N LYS A 186 -2.67 -3.19 -33.68
CA LYS A 186 -3.96 -2.50 -33.65
C LYS A 186 -4.96 -3.16 -34.61
N TYR A 187 -6.15 -3.51 -34.10
CA TYR A 187 -7.21 -4.22 -34.83
C TYR A 187 -6.83 -5.62 -35.33
N ALA A 188 -5.84 -6.29 -34.75
CA ALA A 188 -5.44 -7.65 -35.10
C ALA A 188 -6.61 -8.63 -35.05
N LEU A 189 -7.38 -8.59 -33.96
CA LEU A 189 -8.58 -9.38 -33.73
C LEU A 189 -9.80 -8.46 -33.78
N ALA A 190 -9.97 -7.78 -34.91
CA ALA A 190 -11.15 -6.97 -35.21
C ALA A 190 -12.15 -7.76 -36.05
N PHE A 191 -13.42 -7.73 -35.63
CA PHE A 191 -14.51 -8.46 -36.29
C PHE A 191 -15.57 -7.49 -36.80
N PRO A 192 -16.09 -7.66 -38.04
CA PRO A 192 -17.11 -6.77 -38.57
C PRO A 192 -18.41 -6.91 -37.77
N ARG A 193 -19.00 -5.77 -37.42
CA ARG A 193 -20.30 -5.72 -36.71
C ARG A 193 -21.43 -6.46 -37.43
N TYR A 194 -21.34 -6.55 -38.76
CA TYR A 194 -22.38 -7.15 -39.60
C TYR A 194 -22.17 -8.65 -39.84
N ALA A 195 -20.94 -9.16 -39.67
CA ALA A 195 -20.60 -10.53 -40.03
C ALA A 195 -20.93 -11.54 -38.92
N SER A 196 -21.07 -11.09 -37.66
CA SER A 196 -21.36 -12.01 -36.56
C SER A 196 -22.10 -11.33 -35.39
N ASN A 197 -23.43 -11.48 -35.34
CA ASN A 197 -24.18 -11.30 -34.08
C ASN A 197 -23.77 -12.36 -33.03
N THR A 198 -23.03 -13.40 -33.46
CA THR A 198 -22.49 -14.42 -32.58
C THR A 198 -21.36 -13.84 -31.74
N PRO A 199 -21.45 -13.96 -30.41
CA PRO A 199 -20.41 -13.49 -29.51
C PRO A 199 -19.20 -14.45 -29.58
N LEU A 200 -18.00 -13.89 -29.46
CA LEU A 200 -16.72 -14.58 -29.69
C LEU A 200 -16.07 -15.05 -28.39
N ILE A 201 -15.49 -16.25 -28.44
CA ILE A 201 -14.66 -16.84 -27.38
C ILE A 201 -13.22 -16.82 -27.85
N ILE A 202 -12.34 -16.17 -27.08
CA ILE A 202 -10.91 -16.05 -27.39
C ILE A 202 -10.11 -16.70 -26.26
N GLU A 203 -9.37 -17.74 -26.59
CA GLU A 203 -8.56 -18.51 -25.64
C GLU A 203 -7.08 -18.46 -26.03
N PHE A 204 -6.23 -18.09 -25.06
CA PHE A 204 -4.78 -18.08 -25.19
C PHE A 204 -4.18 -19.08 -24.19
N GLU A 205 -3.74 -20.23 -24.67
CA GLU A 205 -3.14 -21.30 -23.87
C GLU A 205 -1.63 -21.34 -24.08
N ARG A 206 -0.86 -21.07 -23.01
CA ARG A 206 0.61 -21.04 -23.04
C ARG A 206 1.15 -20.13 -24.15
N VAL A 207 0.65 -18.90 -24.16
CA VAL A 207 1.04 -17.87 -25.12
C VAL A 207 1.87 -16.80 -24.41
N ASN A 208 2.99 -16.41 -25.00
CA ASN A 208 3.73 -15.23 -24.54
C ASN A 208 3.49 -14.08 -25.51
N PHE A 209 2.88 -13.02 -25.03
CA PHE A 209 2.71 -11.78 -25.77
C PHE A 209 3.95 -10.92 -25.61
N GLU A 210 4.52 -10.51 -26.72
CA GLU A 210 5.46 -9.38 -26.73
C GLU A 210 4.70 -8.06 -26.65
N LEU A 211 3.56 -7.97 -27.35
CA LEU A 211 2.76 -6.75 -27.41
C LEU A 211 1.27 -7.06 -27.63
N ILE A 212 0.42 -6.44 -26.82
CA ILE A 212 -1.00 -6.23 -27.09
C ILE A 212 -1.20 -4.74 -27.33
N ASP A 213 -1.30 -4.35 -28.60
CA ASP A 213 -1.42 -2.94 -28.99
C ASP A 213 -2.82 -2.38 -28.70
N SER A 214 -2.98 -1.06 -28.77
CA SER A 214 -4.26 -0.39 -28.59
C SER A 214 -5.30 -0.93 -29.57
N HIS A 215 -6.50 -1.27 -29.07
CA HIS A 215 -7.60 -1.85 -29.85
C HIS A 215 -7.23 -3.15 -30.59
N ALA A 216 -6.21 -3.88 -30.12
CA ALA A 216 -5.82 -5.15 -30.71
C ALA A 216 -6.96 -6.16 -30.71
N ILE A 217 -7.77 -6.19 -29.65
CA ILE A 217 -8.92 -7.08 -29.50
C ILE A 217 -10.20 -6.25 -29.52
N ASN A 218 -10.96 -6.32 -30.62
CA ASN A 218 -12.12 -5.48 -30.86
C ASN A 218 -13.30 -6.25 -31.48
N GLY A 219 -14.44 -6.28 -30.79
CA GLY A 219 -15.63 -6.94 -31.35
C GLY A 219 -16.71 -7.28 -30.33
N ASN A 220 -17.67 -8.11 -30.74
CA ASN A 220 -18.68 -8.70 -29.88
C ASN A 220 -18.08 -9.92 -29.16
N ILE A 221 -17.54 -9.72 -27.97
CA ILE A 221 -16.76 -10.74 -27.26
C ILE A 221 -17.59 -11.30 -26.09
N GLU A 222 -17.68 -12.62 -26.02
CA GLU A 222 -18.29 -13.37 -24.93
C GLU A 222 -17.28 -13.67 -23.82
N GLU A 223 -16.10 -14.14 -24.20
CA GLU A 223 -15.08 -14.63 -23.27
C GLU A 223 -13.68 -14.31 -23.79
N ILE A 224 -12.81 -13.88 -22.87
CA ILE A 224 -11.37 -13.79 -23.08
C ILE A 224 -10.67 -14.52 -21.94
N SER A 225 -9.89 -15.53 -22.30
CA SER A 225 -9.19 -16.39 -21.34
C SER A 225 -7.69 -16.46 -21.65
N PHE A 226 -6.86 -16.01 -20.72
CA PHE A 226 -5.41 -16.17 -20.72
C PHE A 226 -5.01 -17.27 -19.73
N ILE A 227 -4.45 -18.37 -20.23
CA ILE A 227 -4.14 -19.57 -19.43
C ILE A 227 -2.67 -19.91 -19.63
N GLY A 228 -1.86 -19.63 -18.61
CA GLY A 228 -0.41 -19.77 -18.70
C GLY A 228 0.25 -18.69 -19.54
N GLY A 229 1.58 -18.69 -19.55
CA GLY A 229 2.38 -17.84 -20.43
C GLY A 229 2.73 -16.48 -19.80
N ARG A 230 2.98 -15.49 -20.66
CA ARG A 230 3.56 -14.20 -20.30
C ARG A 230 2.94 -13.08 -21.11
N ILE A 231 2.76 -11.91 -20.51
CA ILE A 231 2.37 -10.69 -21.23
C ILE A 231 3.42 -9.63 -20.96
N ASP A 232 4.19 -9.27 -21.99
CA ASP A 232 5.27 -8.28 -21.86
C ASP A 232 4.72 -6.86 -21.72
N VAL A 233 3.80 -6.45 -22.58
CA VAL A 233 3.18 -5.12 -22.56
C VAL A 233 1.73 -5.18 -23.01
N ILE A 234 0.85 -4.50 -22.26
CA ILE A 234 -0.51 -4.15 -22.68
C ILE A 234 -0.61 -2.64 -22.82
N HIS A 235 -0.83 -2.14 -24.04
CA HIS A 235 -1.06 -0.73 -24.31
C HIS A 235 -2.47 -0.28 -23.87
N PRO A 236 -2.71 1.03 -23.71
CA PRO A 236 -4.01 1.58 -23.40
C PRO A 236 -5.07 1.13 -24.42
N PHE A 237 -6.28 0.83 -23.95
CA PHE A 237 -7.39 0.36 -24.77
C PHE A 237 -7.10 -0.94 -25.54
N GLY A 238 -6.20 -1.80 -25.05
CA GLY A 238 -5.89 -3.08 -25.72
C GLY A 238 -7.12 -3.94 -25.99
N PHE A 239 -8.15 -3.76 -25.16
CA PHE A 239 -9.45 -4.41 -25.26
C PHE A 239 -10.55 -3.38 -25.45
N THR A 240 -11.34 -3.54 -26.52
CA THR A 240 -12.56 -2.77 -26.73
C THR A 240 -13.70 -3.68 -27.15
N THR A 241 -14.72 -3.83 -26.31
CA THR A 241 -15.88 -4.66 -26.66
C THR A 241 -17.01 -3.80 -27.19
N LEU A 242 -17.69 -4.30 -28.21
CA LEU A 242 -18.82 -3.64 -28.85
C LEU A 242 -20.18 -4.01 -28.23
N LYS A 243 -20.23 -5.12 -27.50
CA LYS A 243 -21.44 -5.56 -26.80
C LYS A 243 -21.47 -5.00 -25.37
N ASP A 244 -22.68 -4.79 -24.88
CA ASP A 244 -22.97 -4.27 -23.54
C ASP A 244 -22.40 -5.14 -22.40
N ARG A 245 -22.05 -6.40 -22.67
CA ARG A 245 -21.51 -7.33 -21.67
C ARG A 245 -20.82 -8.54 -22.28
N ALA A 246 -19.62 -8.83 -21.79
CA ALA A 246 -19.00 -10.15 -21.91
C ALA A 246 -19.36 -11.01 -20.68
N ILE A 247 -19.24 -12.31 -20.80
CA ILE A 247 -19.48 -13.26 -19.72
C ILE A 247 -18.25 -13.37 -18.83
N LEU A 248 -17.07 -13.55 -19.41
CA LEU A 248 -15.86 -13.88 -18.65
C LEU A 248 -14.62 -13.16 -19.19
N LEU A 249 -13.88 -12.54 -18.29
CA LEU A 249 -12.48 -12.18 -18.49
C LEU A 249 -11.63 -12.93 -17.45
N LYS A 250 -10.78 -13.83 -17.92
CA LYS A 250 -9.98 -14.72 -17.08
C LYS A 250 -8.48 -14.57 -17.36
N MET A 251 -7.69 -14.42 -16.31
CA MET A 251 -6.23 -14.59 -16.30
C MET A 251 -5.87 -15.64 -15.27
N ASP A 252 -5.19 -16.70 -15.69
CA ASP A 252 -4.83 -17.83 -14.84
C ASP A 252 -3.40 -18.28 -15.11
N ASN A 253 -2.55 -18.24 -14.10
CA ASN A 253 -1.13 -18.61 -14.20
C ASN A 253 -0.34 -17.78 -15.23
N VAL A 254 -0.61 -16.47 -15.31
CA VAL A 254 0.02 -15.55 -16.27
C VAL A 254 1.07 -14.68 -15.57
N LEU A 255 2.25 -14.57 -16.18
CA LEU A 255 3.24 -13.56 -15.80
C LEU A 255 2.97 -12.27 -16.56
N VAL A 256 2.63 -11.20 -15.86
CA VAL A 256 2.40 -9.89 -16.46
C VAL A 256 3.59 -8.98 -16.16
N LYS A 257 4.30 -8.56 -17.21
CA LYS A 257 5.48 -7.72 -17.08
C LYS A 257 5.15 -6.25 -17.02
N ARG A 258 4.27 -5.72 -17.88
CA ARG A 258 3.87 -4.30 -17.86
C ARG A 258 2.42 -4.14 -18.30
N ILE A 259 1.65 -3.39 -17.50
CA ILE A 259 0.33 -2.90 -17.86
C ILE A 259 0.41 -1.38 -17.92
N GLU A 260 -0.09 -0.77 -18.99
CA GLU A 260 -0.19 0.68 -19.08
C GLU A 260 -1.55 1.18 -18.56
N PRO A 261 -1.64 2.45 -18.12
CA PRO A 261 -2.92 3.04 -17.73
C PRO A 261 -3.98 2.88 -18.82
N GLN A 262 -5.20 2.55 -18.43
CA GLN A 262 -6.36 2.33 -19.30
C GLN A 262 -6.23 1.15 -20.25
N ALA A 263 -5.32 0.19 -19.97
CA ALA A 263 -5.24 -1.07 -20.72
C ALA A 263 -6.60 -1.77 -20.79
N PHE A 264 -7.34 -1.80 -19.68
CA PHE A 264 -8.73 -2.24 -19.60
C PHE A 264 -9.61 -1.04 -19.29
N LYS A 265 -10.44 -0.61 -20.23
CA LYS A 265 -11.28 0.59 -20.05
C LYS A 265 -12.70 0.42 -20.54
N LYS A 266 -13.67 0.84 -19.73
CA LYS A 266 -15.10 0.92 -20.08
C LYS A 266 -15.65 -0.41 -20.63
N PHE A 267 -15.35 -1.49 -19.93
CA PHE A 267 -15.76 -2.83 -20.29
C PHE A 267 -16.63 -3.42 -19.19
N ALA A 268 -17.70 -4.12 -19.61
CA ALA A 268 -18.63 -4.80 -18.70
C ALA A 268 -18.50 -6.31 -18.86
N VAL A 269 -18.35 -7.00 -17.73
CA VAL A 269 -18.24 -8.45 -17.62
C VAL A 269 -19.19 -8.99 -16.57
N GLU A 270 -19.67 -10.21 -16.76
CA GLU A 270 -20.33 -10.92 -15.66
C GLU A 270 -19.30 -11.36 -14.62
N GLN A 271 -18.18 -11.94 -15.06
CA GLN A 271 -17.13 -12.47 -14.18
C GLN A 271 -15.75 -11.96 -14.60
N LEU A 272 -14.99 -11.46 -13.62
CA LEU A 272 -13.57 -11.12 -13.76
C LEU A 272 -12.75 -11.97 -12.80
N GLU A 273 -11.83 -12.76 -13.34
CA GLU A 273 -11.00 -13.66 -12.57
C GLU A 273 -9.52 -13.43 -12.86
N ILE A 274 -8.75 -13.09 -11.83
CA ILE A 274 -7.29 -12.95 -11.88
C ILE A 274 -6.74 -13.91 -10.84
N ARG A 275 -6.13 -15.02 -11.28
CA ARG A 275 -5.70 -16.10 -10.42
C ARG A 275 -4.29 -16.57 -10.72
N ASN A 276 -3.51 -16.90 -9.69
CA ASN A 276 -2.17 -17.46 -9.85
C ASN A 276 -1.23 -16.59 -10.70
N CYS A 277 -1.48 -15.28 -10.80
CA CYS A 277 -0.71 -14.39 -11.66
C CYS A 277 0.43 -13.71 -10.90
N ILE A 278 1.49 -13.36 -11.63
CA ILE A 278 2.65 -12.62 -11.10
C ILE A 278 2.80 -11.32 -11.89
N PHE A 279 2.71 -10.19 -11.20
CA PHE A 279 2.90 -8.87 -11.77
C PHE A 279 4.32 -8.40 -11.46
N ASN A 280 5.21 -8.43 -12.45
CA ASN A 280 6.63 -8.13 -12.26
C ASN A 280 6.93 -6.64 -12.09
N THR A 281 6.04 -5.76 -12.56
CA THR A 281 6.13 -4.31 -12.33
C THR A 281 4.93 -3.81 -11.55
N ASN A 282 5.02 -2.54 -11.17
CA ASN A 282 3.93 -1.82 -10.55
C ASN A 282 2.67 -1.85 -11.44
N VAL A 283 1.51 -1.94 -10.80
CA VAL A 283 0.21 -1.78 -11.47
C VAL A 283 -0.16 -0.30 -11.39
N PRO A 284 -0.15 0.44 -12.51
CA PRO A 284 -0.36 1.88 -12.49
C PRO A 284 -1.81 2.24 -12.22
N SER A 285 -2.03 3.49 -11.79
CA SER A 285 -3.37 4.06 -11.66
C SER A 285 -4.16 3.91 -12.96
N LYS A 286 -5.44 3.55 -12.83
CA LYS A 286 -6.39 3.36 -13.94
C LYS A 286 -6.00 2.23 -14.90
N ALA A 287 -5.19 1.25 -14.49
CA ALA A 287 -4.92 0.05 -15.30
C ALA A 287 -6.23 -0.68 -15.68
N PHE A 288 -7.13 -0.82 -14.71
CA PHE A 288 -8.49 -1.31 -14.86
C PHE A 288 -9.45 -0.16 -14.55
N TYR A 289 -9.97 0.52 -15.57
CA TYR A 289 -10.69 1.78 -15.41
C TYR A 289 -12.14 1.72 -15.87
N GLU A 290 -13.06 2.13 -14.99
CA GLU A 290 -14.50 2.15 -15.25
C GLU A 290 -15.03 0.79 -15.70
N LEU A 291 -14.58 -0.29 -15.06
CA LEU A 291 -15.07 -1.64 -15.36
C LEU A 291 -16.36 -1.94 -14.60
N GLU A 292 -17.25 -2.72 -15.22
CA GLU A 292 -18.49 -3.17 -14.59
C GLU A 292 -18.44 -4.70 -14.43
N VAL A 293 -18.51 -5.20 -13.19
CA VAL A 293 -18.45 -6.64 -12.88
C VAL A 293 -19.78 -7.08 -12.25
N LEU A 294 -20.66 -7.59 -13.09
CA LEU A 294 -22.08 -7.78 -12.75
C LEU A 294 -22.35 -8.94 -11.79
N ASN A 295 -21.46 -9.93 -11.70
CA ASN A 295 -21.64 -11.10 -10.82
C ASN A 295 -20.49 -11.25 -9.82
N ALA A 296 -19.26 -11.46 -10.30
CA ALA A 296 -18.15 -11.78 -9.40
C ALA A 296 -16.80 -11.24 -9.89
N LEU A 297 -16.11 -10.51 -9.00
CA LEU A 297 -14.71 -10.14 -9.11
C LEU A 297 -13.89 -11.01 -8.16
N ARG A 298 -12.98 -11.81 -8.72
CA ARG A 298 -12.12 -12.72 -7.96
C ARG A 298 -10.65 -12.43 -8.24
N ILE A 299 -9.94 -11.97 -7.22
CA ILE A 299 -8.49 -11.76 -7.22
C ILE A 299 -7.90 -12.76 -6.23
N HIS A 300 -7.29 -13.83 -6.72
CA HIS A 300 -6.90 -14.97 -5.90
C HIS A 300 -5.47 -15.46 -6.15
N ASN A 301 -4.68 -15.67 -5.09
CA ASN A 301 -3.34 -16.25 -5.18
C ASN A 301 -2.41 -15.53 -6.17
N ASN A 302 -2.44 -14.18 -6.18
CA ASN A 302 -1.60 -13.38 -7.05
C ASN A 302 -0.44 -12.75 -6.29
N GLN A 303 0.62 -12.40 -7.02
CA GLN A 303 1.78 -11.67 -6.51
C GLN A 303 1.89 -10.32 -7.21
N PHE A 304 1.72 -9.25 -6.45
CA PHE A 304 1.85 -7.87 -6.90
C PHE A 304 3.11 -7.23 -6.31
N GLN A 305 3.81 -6.41 -7.10
CA GLN A 305 4.80 -5.47 -6.57
C GLN A 305 4.05 -4.32 -5.86
N GLU A 306 4.10 -3.11 -6.40
CA GLU A 306 3.35 -1.96 -5.91
C GLU A 306 2.07 -1.78 -6.72
N VAL A 307 0.95 -1.56 -6.04
CA VAL A 307 -0.33 -1.24 -6.65
C VAL A 307 -0.68 0.20 -6.34
N HIS A 308 -0.68 1.04 -7.37
CA HIS A 308 -0.94 2.46 -7.22
C HIS A 308 -2.41 2.75 -6.93
N SER A 309 -2.66 3.98 -6.46
CA SER A 309 -4.01 4.49 -6.18
C SER A 309 -4.90 4.37 -7.41
N HIS A 310 -6.13 3.91 -7.23
CA HIS A 310 -7.13 3.69 -8.28
C HIS A 310 -6.62 2.83 -9.44
N ALA A 311 -5.67 1.92 -9.21
CA ALA A 311 -5.23 0.95 -10.20
C ALA A 311 -6.41 0.09 -10.68
N PHE A 312 -7.29 -0.26 -9.75
CA PHE A 312 -8.53 -0.98 -9.99
C PHE A 312 -9.73 -0.08 -9.68
N SER A 313 -10.45 0.37 -10.72
CA SER A 313 -11.63 1.24 -10.61
C SER A 313 -12.82 0.56 -11.28
N PHE A 314 -13.77 0.13 -10.45
CA PHE A 314 -14.97 -0.60 -10.83
C PHE A 314 -16.22 0.21 -10.51
N LYS A 315 -17.04 0.49 -11.53
CA LYS A 315 -18.33 1.18 -11.38
C LYS A 315 -19.34 0.37 -10.58
N ILE A 316 -19.32 -0.95 -10.75
CA ILE A 316 -20.18 -1.88 -10.01
C ILE A 316 -19.47 -3.22 -9.87
N VAL A 317 -19.58 -3.81 -8.68
CA VAL A 317 -19.15 -5.19 -8.40
C VAL A 317 -20.23 -5.86 -7.57
N SER A 318 -20.82 -6.97 -8.04
CA SER A 318 -21.80 -7.66 -7.19
C SER A 318 -21.13 -8.36 -6.02
N LYS A 319 -20.15 -9.23 -6.28
CA LYS A 319 -19.39 -9.95 -5.25
C LYS A 319 -17.90 -9.68 -5.40
N LEU A 320 -17.27 -9.12 -4.37
CA LEU A 320 -15.85 -8.84 -4.32
C LEU A 320 -15.13 -9.88 -3.47
N SER A 321 -14.16 -10.59 -4.06
CA SER A 321 -13.36 -11.61 -3.37
C SER A 321 -11.87 -11.38 -3.63
N ILE A 322 -11.11 -11.02 -2.59
CA ILE A 322 -9.66 -10.81 -2.61
C ILE A 322 -9.04 -11.80 -1.63
N THR A 323 -8.44 -12.88 -2.13
CA THR A 323 -7.96 -13.97 -1.27
C THR A 323 -6.56 -14.47 -1.59
N GLU A 324 -5.78 -14.77 -0.56
CA GLU A 324 -4.47 -15.44 -0.70
C GLU A 324 -3.46 -14.66 -1.56
N ASN A 325 -3.59 -13.33 -1.65
CA ASN A 325 -2.68 -12.50 -2.45
C ASN A 325 -1.51 -11.97 -1.63
N TYR A 326 -0.42 -11.70 -2.33
CA TYR A 326 0.74 -10.99 -1.83
C TYR A 326 0.86 -9.64 -2.54
N PHE A 327 0.90 -8.55 -1.78
CA PHE A 327 1.17 -7.20 -2.28
C PHE A 327 2.45 -6.69 -1.61
N ALA A 328 3.46 -6.32 -2.39
CA ALA A 328 4.67 -5.72 -1.82
C ALA A 328 4.39 -4.32 -1.25
N ALA A 329 3.56 -3.54 -1.94
CA ALA A 329 3.06 -2.24 -1.48
C ALA A 329 1.69 -1.91 -2.08
N ILE A 330 0.84 -1.18 -1.34
CA ILE A 330 -0.44 -0.64 -1.82
C ILE A 330 -0.61 0.83 -1.43
N ASP A 331 -0.87 1.66 -2.44
CA ASP A 331 -1.02 3.10 -2.30
C ASP A 331 -2.48 3.50 -2.12
N ALA A 332 -2.77 4.23 -1.04
CA ALA A 332 -4.05 4.88 -0.78
C ALA A 332 -5.25 4.01 -1.23
N GLU A 333 -6.28 4.58 -1.84
CA GLU A 333 -7.43 3.85 -2.39
C GLU A 333 -7.04 3.11 -3.69
N TRP A 334 -6.20 2.09 -3.57
CA TRP A 334 -5.70 1.29 -4.71
C TRP A 334 -6.84 0.61 -5.49
N ILE A 335 -7.93 0.29 -4.79
CA ILE A 335 -9.18 -0.21 -5.33
C ILE A 335 -10.34 0.75 -5.02
N GLU A 336 -11.00 1.19 -6.08
CA GLU A 336 -12.27 1.90 -6.04
C GLU A 336 -13.35 0.93 -6.55
N ALA A 337 -14.26 0.50 -5.69
CA ALA A 337 -15.28 -0.48 -6.05
C ALA A 337 -16.62 -0.20 -5.36
N TYR A 338 -17.70 -0.11 -6.15
CA TYR A 338 -19.05 -0.01 -5.61
C TYR A 338 -19.71 -1.39 -5.54
N VAL A 339 -19.79 -1.95 -4.34
CA VAL A 339 -20.19 -3.33 -4.10
C VAL A 339 -21.68 -3.47 -3.80
N ARG A 340 -22.35 -4.47 -4.40
CA ARG A 340 -23.79 -4.70 -4.21
C ARG A 340 -24.14 -5.80 -3.21
N GLU A 341 -23.44 -6.93 -3.20
CA GLU A 341 -23.91 -8.14 -2.49
C GLU A 341 -22.95 -8.63 -1.40
N SER A 342 -21.64 -8.71 -1.66
CA SER A 342 -20.70 -9.21 -0.64
C SER A 342 -19.26 -8.75 -0.85
N VAL A 343 -18.54 -8.56 0.26
CA VAL A 343 -17.10 -8.26 0.29
C VAL A 343 -16.36 -9.25 1.17
N LEU A 344 -15.42 -9.99 0.58
CA LEU A 344 -14.55 -10.92 1.26
C LEU A 344 -13.08 -10.59 0.97
N ILE A 345 -12.32 -10.25 2.02
CA ILE A 345 -10.88 -10.03 1.96
C ILE A 345 -10.22 -10.93 2.99
N ARG A 346 -9.58 -12.02 2.56
CA ARG A 346 -8.96 -12.99 3.48
C ARG A 346 -7.61 -13.53 3.07
N ASP A 347 -6.81 -13.88 4.06
CA ASP A 347 -5.54 -14.59 3.87
C ASP A 347 -4.53 -13.83 2.99
N ASN A 348 -4.60 -12.49 2.96
CA ASN A 348 -3.69 -11.68 2.16
C ASN A 348 -2.52 -11.15 3.01
N TYR A 349 -1.39 -10.96 2.34
CA TYR A 349 -0.27 -10.18 2.84
C TYR A 349 -0.23 -8.83 2.12
N PHE A 350 -0.47 -7.76 2.86
CA PHE A 350 -0.30 -6.39 2.40
C PHE A 350 0.99 -5.85 3.01
N GLY A 351 2.01 -5.65 2.19
CA GLY A 351 3.28 -5.04 2.59
C GLY A 351 3.11 -3.58 2.94
N LEU A 352 3.94 -2.68 2.41
CA LEU A 352 3.83 -1.24 2.69
C LEU A 352 2.43 -0.71 2.33
N THR A 353 1.62 -0.43 3.35
CA THR A 353 0.18 -0.18 3.21
C THR A 353 -0.18 1.21 3.72
N SER A 354 -1.00 1.93 2.97
CA SER A 354 -1.61 3.18 3.42
C SER A 354 -2.76 2.93 4.42
N PRO A 355 -2.98 3.77 5.45
CA PRO A 355 -4.13 3.65 6.35
C PRO A 355 -5.49 3.71 5.64
N ILE A 356 -5.58 4.44 4.53
CA ILE A 356 -6.81 4.58 3.72
C ILE A 356 -6.90 3.53 2.60
N ALA A 357 -6.14 2.43 2.70
CA ALA A 357 -6.04 1.39 1.68
C ALA A 357 -7.38 0.80 1.20
N PHE A 358 -8.35 0.74 2.10
CA PHE A 358 -9.63 0.06 1.88
C PHE A 358 -10.82 1.02 1.89
N GLN A 359 -10.57 2.32 1.93
CA GLN A 359 -11.61 3.35 1.98
C GLN A 359 -12.40 3.45 0.66
N GLY A 360 -11.75 3.15 -0.46
CA GLY A 360 -12.34 3.14 -1.80
C GLY A 360 -13.33 1.99 -2.07
N ILE A 361 -13.56 1.10 -1.09
CA ILE A 361 -14.61 0.09 -1.17
C ILE A 361 -15.91 0.73 -0.65
N HIS A 362 -16.85 0.96 -1.56
CA HIS A 362 -18.11 1.62 -1.30
C HIS A 362 -19.29 0.68 -1.46
N LEU A 363 -20.41 1.00 -0.83
CA LEU A 363 -21.68 0.34 -1.06
C LEU A 363 -22.35 0.94 -2.31
N HIS A 364 -22.78 0.10 -3.25
CA HIS A 364 -23.51 0.54 -4.43
C HIS A 364 -24.85 1.17 -4.04
N ARG A 365 -25.29 2.21 -4.77
CA ARG A 365 -26.54 2.94 -4.49
C ARG A 365 -27.80 2.09 -4.55
N ASP A 366 -27.76 1.01 -5.34
CA ASP A 366 -28.90 0.08 -5.51
C ASP A 366 -29.04 -0.90 -4.33
N TYR A 367 -28.16 -0.84 -3.34
CA TYR A 367 -28.34 -1.62 -2.12
C TYR A 367 -29.48 -1.03 -1.29
N THR A 368 -30.64 -1.71 -1.28
CA THR A 368 -31.87 -1.26 -0.62
C THR A 368 -32.14 -1.93 0.73
N HIS A 369 -31.26 -2.80 1.22
CA HIS A 369 -31.50 -3.50 2.48
C HIS A 369 -31.33 -2.55 3.67
N SER A 370 -32.12 -2.76 4.72
CA SER A 370 -32.09 -1.96 5.95
C SER A 370 -30.88 -2.24 6.84
N GLU A 371 -30.27 -3.42 6.69
CA GLU A 371 -29.09 -3.84 7.44
C GLU A 371 -27.81 -3.38 6.73
N LEU A 372 -26.75 -3.11 7.50
CA LEU A 372 -25.45 -2.78 6.92
C LEU A 372 -24.85 -4.04 6.28
N LEU A 373 -24.32 -3.90 5.07
CA LEU A 373 -23.65 -5.01 4.39
C LEU A 373 -22.38 -5.40 5.14
N GLU A 374 -22.18 -6.68 5.39
CA GLU A 374 -20.98 -7.17 6.07
C GLU A 374 -19.75 -7.12 5.16
N LEU A 375 -18.65 -6.55 5.65
CA LEU A 375 -17.32 -6.62 5.04
C LEU A 375 -16.44 -7.55 5.89
N GLN A 376 -16.09 -8.71 5.32
CA GLN A 376 -15.27 -9.71 6.01
C GLN A 376 -13.78 -9.47 5.74
N PHE A 377 -13.01 -9.17 6.79
CA PHE A 377 -11.58 -8.89 6.73
C PHE A 377 -10.80 -9.84 7.66
N ASN A 378 -10.45 -11.01 7.14
CA ASN A 378 -10.03 -12.15 7.94
C ASN A 378 -8.60 -12.63 7.64
N ASN A 379 -7.79 -12.88 8.67
CA ASN A 379 -6.44 -13.46 8.55
C ASN A 379 -5.53 -12.69 7.58
N ASN A 380 -5.63 -11.36 7.57
CA ASN A 380 -4.77 -10.51 6.75
C ASN A 380 -3.57 -10.01 7.58
N THR A 381 -2.42 -9.88 6.93
CA THR A 381 -1.21 -9.28 7.51
C THR A 381 -0.92 -7.96 6.83
N ILE A 382 -0.59 -6.92 7.59
CA ILE A 382 -0.40 -5.55 7.10
C ILE A 382 0.88 -4.94 7.67
N HIS A 383 1.65 -4.25 6.84
CA HIS A 383 2.79 -3.46 7.26
C HIS A 383 2.60 -1.96 6.96
N LEU A 384 2.62 -1.11 7.99
CA LEU A 384 2.51 0.34 7.84
C LEU A 384 3.92 0.99 7.84
N PRO A 385 4.15 2.11 7.13
CA PRO A 385 5.49 2.71 7.02
C PRO A 385 6.13 3.22 8.31
N ILE A 386 5.34 3.56 9.34
CA ILE A 386 5.84 4.20 10.56
C ILE A 386 5.36 3.44 11.80
N GLU A 387 4.14 3.73 12.25
CA GLU A 387 3.56 3.19 13.47
C GLU A 387 2.21 2.57 13.17
N THR A 388 1.77 1.70 14.07
CA THR A 388 0.44 1.10 14.01
C THR A 388 -0.63 2.19 14.05
N ARG A 389 -1.36 2.34 12.94
CA ARG A 389 -2.49 3.26 12.77
C ARG A 389 -3.73 2.46 12.39
N PRO A 390 -4.95 2.99 12.66
CA PRO A 390 -6.16 2.28 12.34
C PRO A 390 -6.33 2.31 10.82
N LEU A 391 -6.83 1.20 10.27
CA LEU A 391 -7.27 1.19 8.89
C LEU A 391 -8.60 1.91 8.76
N GLU A 392 -8.75 2.67 7.69
CA GLU A 392 -9.98 3.36 7.37
C GLU A 392 -10.79 2.51 6.38
N PHE A 393 -12.03 2.24 6.77
CA PHE A 393 -13.03 1.56 5.97
C PHE A 393 -14.23 2.47 5.82
N ASN A 394 -15.03 2.23 4.79
CA ASN A 394 -16.30 2.92 4.63
C ASN A 394 -17.26 2.53 5.77
N ASP A 395 -17.83 3.54 6.45
CA ASP A 395 -18.67 3.40 7.64
C ASP A 395 -20.05 2.79 7.35
N ARG A 396 -20.44 2.67 6.07
CA ARG A 396 -21.68 2.02 5.64
C ARG A 396 -21.60 0.50 5.66
N PHE A 397 -20.46 -0.10 5.98
CA PHE A 397 -20.32 -1.55 6.14
C PHE A 397 -20.35 -1.95 7.61
N ALA A 398 -20.97 -3.10 7.89
CA ALA A 398 -20.75 -3.83 9.14
C ALA A 398 -19.40 -4.55 9.03
N LEU A 399 -18.37 -3.97 9.64
CA LEU A 399 -17.01 -4.49 9.55
C LEU A 399 -16.83 -5.73 10.45
N ASN A 400 -16.44 -6.86 9.86
CA ASN A 400 -16.10 -8.09 10.57
C ASN A 400 -14.60 -8.38 10.42
N ILE A 401 -13.82 -8.05 11.45
CA ILE A 401 -12.38 -8.29 11.47
C ILE A 401 -12.08 -9.52 12.32
N LYS A 402 -11.31 -10.47 11.76
CA LYS A 402 -10.76 -11.61 12.50
C LYS A 402 -9.29 -11.80 12.17
N GLN A 403 -8.46 -12.01 13.19
CA GLN A 403 -7.03 -12.33 13.02
C GLN A 403 -6.27 -11.33 12.14
N LEU A 404 -6.48 -10.03 12.37
CA LEU A 404 -5.73 -8.98 11.69
C LEU A 404 -4.34 -8.82 12.31
N ARG A 405 -3.29 -9.03 11.52
CA ARG A 405 -1.89 -8.97 12.00
C ARG A 405 -1.21 -7.69 11.50
N TYR A 406 -0.70 -6.87 12.40
CA TYR A 406 0.15 -5.74 12.07
C TYR A 406 1.62 -6.13 12.24
N GLU A 407 2.43 -5.94 11.20
CA GLU A 407 3.89 -6.04 11.23
C GLU A 407 4.55 -4.77 11.79
N ASN A 408 3.84 -4.09 12.69
CA ASN A 408 4.30 -2.91 13.41
C ASN A 408 4.15 -3.16 14.91
N THR A 409 5.01 -2.54 15.70
CA THR A 409 4.85 -2.51 17.16
C THR A 409 3.77 -1.52 17.54
N TYR A 410 2.97 -1.86 18.55
CA TYR A 410 1.96 -0.96 19.09
C TYR A 410 2.56 -0.01 20.13
N GLY A 411 2.33 1.29 19.96
CA GLY A 411 2.81 2.33 20.88
C GLY A 411 1.90 2.48 22.11
N CYS A 412 2.45 2.35 23.32
CA CYS A 412 1.68 2.50 24.55
C CYS A 412 1.16 3.94 24.80
N SER A 413 1.64 4.93 24.04
CA SER A 413 1.11 6.31 24.05
C SER A 413 -0.31 6.43 23.51
N GLU A 414 -0.76 5.44 22.73
CA GLU A 414 -2.10 5.37 22.13
C GLU A 414 -3.15 4.80 23.10
N LEU A 415 -2.80 4.56 24.36
CA LEU A 415 -3.71 4.06 25.39
C LEU A 415 -4.24 5.20 26.27
N ASP A 416 -5.51 5.12 26.64
CA ASP A 416 -6.10 5.91 27.70
C ASP A 416 -5.76 5.28 29.05
N ALA A 417 -4.78 5.87 29.73
CA ALA A 417 -4.31 5.40 31.04
C ALA A 417 -5.26 5.78 32.20
N ALA A 418 -6.29 6.60 31.96
CA ALA A 418 -7.27 6.95 32.99
C ALA A 418 -8.15 5.76 33.36
N GLN A 419 -8.33 4.81 32.45
CA GLN A 419 -9.14 3.61 32.63
C GLN A 419 -8.26 2.42 33.04
N LYS A 420 -8.78 1.56 33.93
CA LYS A 420 -8.12 0.33 34.37
C LYS A 420 -9.02 -0.86 34.03
N PRO A 421 -8.61 -1.76 33.10
CA PRO A 421 -7.34 -1.77 32.37
C PRO A 421 -7.23 -0.62 31.32
N PRO A 422 -6.01 -0.23 30.90
CA PRO A 422 -5.82 0.76 29.84
C PRO A 422 -6.50 0.32 28.55
N ILE A 423 -7.21 1.23 27.90
CA ILE A 423 -7.98 0.95 26.67
C ILE A 423 -7.37 1.76 25.51
N PRO A 424 -7.31 1.23 24.28
CA PRO A 424 -6.95 2.02 23.10
C PRO A 424 -7.79 3.29 22.95
N LYS A 425 -7.14 4.43 22.68
CA LYS A 425 -7.80 5.72 22.44
C LYS A 425 -8.66 5.69 21.19
N GLN A 426 -8.17 5.01 20.15
CA GLN A 426 -8.86 4.93 18.86
C GLN A 426 -9.93 3.84 18.88
N THR A 427 -11.11 4.19 18.40
CA THR A 427 -12.31 3.33 18.40
C THR A 427 -12.09 2.02 17.65
N PHE A 428 -11.37 2.07 16.52
CA PHE A 428 -11.03 0.89 15.72
C PHE A 428 -10.33 -0.20 16.53
N PHE A 429 -9.24 0.16 17.23
CA PHE A 429 -8.48 -0.77 18.06
C PHE A 429 -9.28 -1.23 19.28
N ARG A 430 -10.03 -0.32 19.90
CA ARG A 430 -10.88 -0.64 21.04
C ARG A 430 -11.94 -1.70 20.70
N ASN A 431 -12.61 -1.56 19.56
CA ASN A 431 -13.68 -2.47 19.15
C ASN A 431 -13.15 -3.82 18.65
N ASN A 432 -11.88 -3.90 18.25
CA ASN A 432 -11.28 -5.09 17.63
C ASN A 432 -10.08 -5.64 18.41
N VAL A 433 -9.96 -5.29 19.70
CA VAL A 433 -8.77 -5.60 20.52
C VAL A 433 -8.48 -7.11 20.61
N ASP A 434 -9.52 -7.94 20.58
CA ASP A 434 -9.42 -9.41 20.63
C ASP A 434 -9.23 -10.08 19.26
N ASN A 435 -9.23 -9.28 18.19
CA ASN A 435 -9.03 -9.76 16.81
C ASN A 435 -7.75 -9.23 16.17
N ILE A 436 -7.05 -8.31 16.82
CA ILE A 436 -5.84 -7.67 16.33
C ILE A 436 -4.60 -8.27 16.99
N TYR A 437 -3.60 -8.57 16.17
CA TYR A 437 -2.30 -9.10 16.56
C TYR A 437 -1.22 -8.10 16.15
N VAL A 438 -0.23 -7.92 17.01
CA VAL A 438 0.87 -6.97 16.79
C VAL A 438 2.21 -7.66 17.06
N LEU A 439 3.30 -7.11 16.52
CA LEU A 439 4.63 -7.62 16.81
C LEU A 439 5.04 -7.30 18.26
N ALA A 440 5.48 -8.32 19.00
CA ALA A 440 5.94 -8.16 20.38
C ALA A 440 7.24 -7.34 20.49
N LYS A 441 8.07 -7.36 19.45
CA LYS A 441 9.35 -6.64 19.39
C LYS A 441 9.48 -5.97 18.04
N ALA A 442 10.09 -4.79 18.04
CA ALA A 442 10.42 -4.11 16.79
C ALA A 442 11.32 -5.03 15.94
N PRO A 443 11.06 -5.15 14.63
CA PRO A 443 11.93 -5.89 13.75
C PRO A 443 13.36 -5.31 13.86
N LYS A 444 14.35 -6.18 14.06
CA LYS A 444 15.76 -5.81 14.23
C LYS A 444 16.32 -5.24 12.92
N ALA A 445 16.07 -3.95 12.66
CA ALA A 445 16.43 -3.22 11.45
C ALA A 445 15.92 -3.87 10.14
N PRO A 446 15.46 -3.08 9.16
CA PRO A 446 15.11 -3.63 7.86
C PRO A 446 16.39 -4.24 7.24
N LEU A 447 16.41 -5.58 7.11
CA LEU A 447 17.43 -6.26 6.34
C LEU A 447 17.31 -5.69 4.92
N ALA A 448 18.34 -4.99 4.46
CA ALA A 448 18.36 -4.33 3.16
C ALA A 448 17.72 -5.24 2.10
N THR A 449 16.66 -4.74 1.46
CA THR A 449 15.90 -5.44 0.43
C THR A 449 16.88 -5.97 -0.62
N PRO A 450 16.99 -7.30 -0.83
CA PRO A 450 17.74 -7.82 -1.95
C PRO A 450 17.04 -7.36 -3.23
N ALA A 451 17.78 -6.69 -4.11
CA ALA A 451 17.31 -6.17 -5.41
C ALA A 451 16.80 -7.25 -6.40
N THR A 452 16.61 -8.49 -5.96
CA THR A 452 16.37 -9.67 -6.80
C THR A 452 14.94 -10.19 -6.77
N GLY A 453 13.97 -9.39 -6.29
CA GLY A 453 12.53 -9.63 -6.54
C GLY A 453 11.96 -10.97 -6.03
N ARG A 454 12.73 -11.74 -5.26
CA ARG A 454 12.23 -12.94 -4.58
C ARG A 454 11.66 -12.52 -3.25
N ALA A 455 10.34 -12.68 -3.12
CA ALA A 455 9.61 -12.54 -1.87
C ALA A 455 10.33 -13.34 -0.77
N LEU A 456 10.99 -12.62 0.15
CA LEU A 456 11.41 -13.22 1.41
C LEU A 456 10.13 -13.51 2.16
N ILE A 457 9.76 -14.79 2.20
CA ILE A 457 8.69 -15.29 3.05
C ILE A 457 9.00 -14.78 4.46
N PRO A 458 8.09 -14.03 5.11
CA PRO A 458 8.33 -13.48 6.43
C PRO A 458 8.78 -14.59 7.37
N SER A 459 9.85 -14.34 8.11
CA SER A 459 10.44 -15.32 9.01
C SER A 459 9.34 -15.90 9.92
N PRO A 460 9.14 -17.23 9.96
CA PRO A 460 8.05 -17.86 10.71
C PRO A 460 8.15 -17.67 12.23
N ASN A 461 9.21 -17.03 12.72
CA ASN A 461 9.45 -16.77 14.14
C ASN A 461 9.10 -15.34 14.58
N ASN A 462 8.30 -14.62 13.81
CA ASN A 462 7.74 -13.35 14.29
C ASN A 462 6.62 -13.66 15.29
N ASP A 463 6.90 -13.48 16.59
CA ASP A 463 5.96 -13.68 17.68
C ASP A 463 4.85 -12.61 17.61
N PHE A 464 3.81 -12.87 16.82
CA PHE A 464 2.57 -12.11 16.85
C PHE A 464 1.84 -12.37 18.17
N VAL A 465 1.54 -11.31 18.91
CA VAL A 465 0.82 -11.37 20.18
C VAL A 465 -0.48 -10.63 20.03
N LEU A 466 -1.56 -11.18 20.60
CA LEU A 466 -2.85 -10.52 20.65
C LEU A 466 -2.73 -9.14 21.29
N LEU A 467 -3.35 -8.12 20.72
CA LEU A 467 -3.20 -6.73 21.15
C LEU A 467 -3.57 -6.55 22.62
N ASN A 468 -4.66 -7.17 23.08
CA ASN A 468 -5.06 -7.15 24.49
C ASN A 468 -3.93 -7.66 25.42
N LYS A 469 -3.39 -8.84 25.11
CA LYS A 469 -2.26 -9.43 25.85
C LYS A 469 -0.99 -8.60 25.74
N TYR A 470 -0.74 -7.97 24.59
CA TYR A 470 0.40 -7.08 24.39
C TYR A 470 0.30 -5.84 25.30
N ILE A 471 -0.89 -5.23 25.40
CA ILE A 471 -1.17 -4.08 26.27
C ILE A 471 -0.93 -4.47 27.74
N GLU A 472 -1.47 -5.62 28.18
CA GLU A 472 -1.31 -6.11 29.55
C GLU A 472 0.14 -6.38 29.95
N THR A 473 0.97 -6.83 29.01
CA THR A 473 2.36 -7.24 29.29
C THR A 473 3.38 -6.12 29.09
N ASN A 474 3.22 -5.30 28.06
CA ASN A 474 4.21 -4.31 27.66
C ASN A 474 3.84 -2.87 28.07
N CYS A 475 2.55 -2.57 28.24
CA CYS A 475 2.09 -1.20 28.51
C CYS A 475 1.70 -0.95 29.98
N GLN A 476 2.04 -1.86 30.89
CA GLN A 476 1.89 -1.58 32.31
C GLN A 476 2.75 -0.38 32.69
N PRO A 477 2.21 0.61 33.43
CA PRO A 477 3.02 1.68 33.97
C PRO A 477 4.07 1.02 34.85
N ARG A 478 5.32 0.96 34.38
CA ARG A 478 6.44 0.61 35.24
C ARG A 478 6.39 1.65 36.34
N SER A 479 6.03 1.20 37.54
CA SER A 479 5.86 2.06 38.68
C SER A 479 7.22 2.69 38.98
N TYR A 480 7.46 3.87 38.41
CA TYR A 480 8.63 4.68 38.72
C TYR A 480 8.68 4.99 40.22
N LEU A 481 7.55 4.86 40.93
CA LEU A 481 7.51 4.88 42.39
C LEU A 481 8.46 3.87 43.01
N ILE A 482 8.65 2.67 42.46
CA ILE A 482 9.60 1.70 43.04
C ILE A 482 11.03 2.25 42.91
N TYR A 483 11.40 2.81 41.76
CA TYR A 483 12.72 3.42 41.57
C TYR A 483 12.90 4.69 42.40
N ILE A 484 11.86 5.52 42.54
CA ILE A 484 11.85 6.71 43.38
C ILE A 484 12.00 6.31 44.86
N LEU A 485 11.24 5.32 45.33
CA LEU A 485 11.32 4.80 46.70
C LEU A 485 12.70 4.19 46.97
N LEU A 486 13.24 3.42 46.04
CA LEU A 486 14.57 2.83 46.16
C LEU A 486 15.67 3.92 46.13
N GLY A 487 15.50 4.97 45.33
CA GLY A 487 16.37 6.14 45.31
C GLY A 487 16.33 6.94 46.61
N VAL A 488 15.13 7.16 47.19
CA VAL A 488 14.96 7.82 48.49
C VAL A 488 15.56 6.98 49.62
N LEU A 489 15.37 5.65 49.60
CA LEU A 489 15.98 4.74 50.58
C LEU A 489 17.51 4.78 50.51
N LEU A 490 18.08 4.79 49.30
CA LEU A 490 19.52 4.92 49.08
C LEU A 490 20.06 6.26 49.60
N LEU A 491 19.34 7.36 49.33
CA LEU A 491 19.68 8.70 49.84
C LEU A 491 19.70 8.73 51.38
N LEU A 492 18.69 8.16 52.03
CA LEU A 492 18.63 8.07 53.50
C LEU A 492 19.79 7.26 54.08
N LEU A 493 20.16 6.14 53.46
CA LEU A 493 21.33 5.35 53.86
C LEU A 493 22.63 6.14 53.74
N VAL A 494 22.81 6.92 52.67
CA VAL A 494 23.98 7.78 52.49
C VAL A 494 24.02 8.88 53.55
N LEU A 495 22.88 9.51 53.87
CA LEU A 495 22.80 10.52 54.93
C LEU A 495 23.10 9.93 56.31
N LEU A 496 22.63 8.72 56.60
CA LEU A 496 22.97 8.01 57.85
C LEU A 496 24.46 7.66 57.93
N LEU A 497 25.08 7.24 56.82
CA LEU A 497 26.52 6.98 56.76
C LEU A 497 27.32 8.27 56.99
N ILE A 498 26.95 9.39 56.35
CA ILE A 498 27.58 10.69 56.56
C ILE A 498 27.41 11.13 58.02
N GLY A 499 26.19 11.04 58.56
CA GLY A 499 25.90 11.35 59.96
C GLY A 499 26.72 10.49 60.93
N GLY A 500 26.87 9.20 60.65
CA GLY A 500 27.72 8.28 61.40
C GLY A 500 29.20 8.66 61.33
N ILE A 501 29.72 9.01 60.16
CA ILE A 501 31.11 9.48 59.98
C ILE A 501 31.34 10.78 60.76
N VAL A 502 30.44 11.75 60.64
CA VAL A 502 30.52 13.03 61.37
C VAL A 502 30.46 12.79 62.87
N TRP A 503 29.55 11.93 63.34
CA TRP A 503 29.43 11.57 64.76
C TRP A 503 30.70 10.88 65.28
N LEU A 504 31.27 9.95 64.53
CA LEU A 504 32.55 9.30 64.87
C LEU A 504 33.70 10.31 64.91
N GLN A 505 33.77 11.26 63.97
CA GLN A 505 34.77 12.33 63.99
C GLN A 505 34.60 13.25 65.21
N VAL A 506 33.37 13.63 65.56
CA VAL A 506 33.07 14.45 66.75
C VAL A 506 33.38 13.68 68.03
N ALA A 507 33.03 12.40 68.13
CA ALA A 507 33.35 11.55 69.28
C ALA A 507 34.86 11.38 69.44
N LYS A 508 35.60 11.20 68.34
CA LYS A 508 37.08 11.15 68.34
C LYS A 508 37.67 12.49 68.80
N ARG A 509 37.12 13.63 68.36
CA ARG A 509 37.51 14.96 68.85
C ARG A 509 37.19 15.16 70.34
N ARG A 510 36.05 14.67 70.84
CA ARG A 510 35.70 14.74 72.27
C ARG A 510 36.61 13.87 73.14
N LYS A 511 37.04 12.69 72.65
CA LYS A 511 38.06 11.87 73.32
C LYS A 511 39.43 12.55 73.35
N LYS A 512 39.79 13.30 72.29
CA LYS A 512 41.01 14.13 72.27
C LYS A 512 40.94 15.41 73.12
N ARG A 513 39.75 15.79 73.62
CA ARG A 513 39.56 16.95 74.52
C ARG A 513 39.46 16.57 76.00
N LYS A 514 39.77 15.32 76.37
CA LYS A 514 39.93 14.87 77.76
C LYS A 514 41.32 14.29 77.95
N LEU A 515 42.37 15.10 77.77
CA LEU A 515 43.69 14.93 78.38
C LEU A 515 44.54 16.14 77.96
N ASP A 516 44.39 17.21 78.72
CA ASP A 516 45.47 18.13 79.08
C ASP A 516 45.00 18.84 80.37
N VAL A 517 45.10 18.10 81.48
CA VAL A 517 45.10 18.70 82.81
C VAL A 517 46.51 19.26 82.99
N VAL A 518 46.67 20.53 82.64
CA VAL A 518 47.87 21.31 82.90
C VAL A 518 48.05 21.44 84.41
N MET A 519 49.17 20.93 84.90
CA MET A 519 49.60 21.01 86.29
C MET A 519 49.95 22.47 86.65
N PRO A 520 49.47 23.05 87.77
CA PRO A 520 49.76 24.44 88.11
C PRO A 520 51.12 24.57 88.80
N GLU A 521 51.97 25.44 88.27
CA GLU A 521 53.12 26.00 88.99
C GLU A 521 52.68 27.12 89.95
N PRO A 522 53.29 27.24 91.15
CA PRO A 522 52.82 28.15 92.19
C PRO A 522 53.56 29.50 92.17
N ARG A 523 52.80 30.54 92.56
CA ARG A 523 53.23 31.91 92.94
C ARG A 523 53.49 32.84 91.72
N THR A 524 52.99 34.07 91.70
CA THR A 524 53.21 35.10 92.73
C THR A 524 52.16 36.22 92.65
N TYR A 525 51.78 36.73 93.82
CA TYR A 525 50.95 37.93 94.03
C TYR A 525 51.54 39.19 93.38
N LYS A 526 50.66 40.01 92.78
CA LYS A 526 50.63 41.49 92.76
C LYS A 526 49.36 41.91 91.98
N GLU A 527 48.32 42.40 92.67
CA GLU A 527 47.97 43.84 92.76
C GLU A 527 47.88 44.48 91.36
N THR A 528 46.74 44.89 90.80
CA THR A 528 45.81 45.97 91.19
C THR A 528 44.73 46.02 90.08
N GLN A 529 43.42 45.94 90.38
CA GLN A 529 42.48 47.02 90.72
C GLN A 529 41.87 47.76 89.50
N ILE A 530 40.51 47.85 89.49
CA ILE A 530 39.59 48.81 88.81
C ILE A 530 39.48 48.65 87.26
N VAL A 531 38.34 48.59 86.57
CA VAL A 531 37.15 49.48 86.57
C VAL A 531 35.93 48.81 85.93
N TYR A 532 34.78 49.25 86.45
CA TYR A 532 33.36 48.98 86.23
C TYR A 532 32.79 49.65 84.96
N GLN A 533 31.88 49.00 84.23
CA GLN A 533 30.79 49.62 83.43
C GLN A 533 29.85 48.49 82.93
N ILE A 534 28.69 48.22 83.56
CA ILE A 534 27.33 48.78 83.32
C ILE A 534 27.15 49.21 81.84
N GLU A 535 26.25 48.67 81.02
CA GLU A 535 24.78 48.88 81.00
C GLU A 535 24.16 47.95 79.94
N ASN A 536 23.13 47.16 80.29
CA ASN A 536 21.70 47.42 80.07
C ASN A 536 21.24 47.51 78.60
N ALA A 537 20.63 46.44 78.10
CA ALA A 537 19.32 46.41 77.42
C ALA A 537 19.00 44.91 77.20
N GLY A 538 18.01 44.31 77.84
CA GLY A 538 16.59 44.66 77.71
C GLY A 538 15.99 43.70 76.67
N LEU A 539 15.14 42.76 77.10
CA LEU A 539 13.68 42.78 76.86
C LEU A 539 13.33 42.52 75.37
N LEU A 540 12.46 41.60 74.93
CA LEU A 540 11.28 40.91 75.46
C LEU A 540 11.13 39.60 74.63
N LYS A 541 10.72 38.44 75.19
CA LYS A 541 9.33 38.00 75.43
C LYS A 541 8.42 38.13 74.18
N THR A 542 8.13 37.04 73.48
CA THR A 542 7.01 36.06 73.65
C THR A 542 5.87 36.27 72.65
N ASP A 543 5.49 35.15 72.04
CA ASP A 543 4.16 34.63 71.72
C ASP A 543 3.22 35.38 70.76
N LEU A 544 2.89 34.68 69.67
CA LEU A 544 1.53 34.16 69.42
C LEU A 544 1.56 32.96 68.47
#